data_AF-A0A1Q7H978-F1
#
_entry.id   AF-A0A1Q7H978-F1
#
_cell.length_a   1.000
_cell.length_b   1.000
_cell.length_c   1.000
_cell.angle_alpha   90.00
_cell.angle_beta   90.00
_cell.angle_gamma   90.00
#
_symmetry.space_group_name_H-M   'P 1'
#
loop_
_entity.id
_entity.type
_entity.pdbx_description
1 polymer ?
#
loop_
_entity_poly.entity_id
_entity_poly.type
_entity_poly.pdbx_seq_one_letter_code
_entity_poly.pdbx_strand_id
1 'polypeptide(L)' 'MVERFTRVAADRINYAITLTDPTTWERPSTAVVHLKRSNAIIYEYACHEGNEHVMTDILSGARAAER' A
#
# COMPACT_ATOMS: atom_id res chain seq x y z
N MET A 1 -0.21 6.58 14.31
CA MET A 1 0.68 5.60 13.64
C MET A 1 2.13 5.98 13.93
N VAL A 2 2.99 4.99 14.14
CA VAL A 2 4.44 5.19 14.29
C VAL A 2 5.17 4.24 13.35
N GLU A 3 6.17 4.76 12.64
CA GLU A 3 6.98 4.03 11.69
C GLU A 3 8.43 3.94 12.16
N ARG A 4 9.05 2.76 12.01
CA ARG A 4 10.46 2.56 12.36
C ARG A 4 11.18 1.71 11.33
N PHE A 5 12.23 2.29 10.76
CA PHE A 5 13.15 1.62 9.84
C PHE A 5 14.40 1.20 10.62
N THR A 6 14.69 -0.09 10.64
CA THR A 6 15.89 -0.64 11.28
C THR A 6 16.70 -1.40 10.25
N ARG A 7 17.94 -0.98 10.00
CA ARG A 7 18.86 -1.75 9.17
C ARG A 7 19.30 -2.99 9.95
N VAL A 8 18.98 -4.17 9.42
CA VAL A 8 19.29 -5.46 10.06
C VAL A 8 20.38 -6.25 9.34
N ALA A 9 20.73 -5.84 8.11
CA ALA A 9 21.87 -6.38 7.37
C ALA A 9 22.41 -5.33 6.37
N ALA A 10 23.41 -5.69 5.57
CA ALA A 10 23.94 -4.81 4.54
C ALA A 10 22.92 -4.48 3.43
N ASP A 11 22.04 -5.42 3.11
CA ASP A 11 21.06 -5.37 2.04
C ASP A 11 19.61 -5.50 2.55
N ARG A 12 19.37 -5.39 3.87
CA ARG A 12 18.04 -5.58 4.46
C ARG A 12 17.70 -4.53 5.51
N ILE A 13 16.44 -4.10 5.48
CA ILE A 13 15.83 -3.27 6.52
C ILE A 13 14.52 -3.91 6.96
N ASN A 14 14.23 -3.82 8.26
CA ASN A 14 12.91 -4.08 8.81
C ASN A 14 12.18 -2.74 8.92
N TYR A 15 11.01 -2.67 8.28
CA TYR A 15 10.11 -1.52 8.36
C TYR A 15 8.91 -1.93 9.22
N ALA A 16 8.88 -1.41 10.45
CA ALA A 16 7.81 -1.67 11.40
C ALA A 16 6.81 -0.52 11.40
N ILE A 17 5.51 -0.86 11.37
CA ILE A 17 4.39 0.07 11.44
C ILE A 17 3.57 -0.31 12.65
N THR A 18 3.47 0.59 13.63
CA THR A 18 2.64 0.42 14.81
C THR A 18 1.40 1.30 14.69
N LEU A 19 0.24 0.67 14.73
CA LEU A 19 -1.08 1.30 14.71
C LEU A 19 -1.66 1.26 16.12
N THR A 20 -1.99 2.44 16.64
CA THR A 20 -2.72 2.59 17.90
C THR A 20 -4.05 3.23 17.56
N ASP A 21 -5.08 2.40 17.45
CA ASP A 21 -6.45 2.82 17.22
C ASP A 21 -7.40 1.94 18.06
N PRO A 22 -7.92 2.47 19.18
CA PRO A 22 -8.79 1.72 20.08
C PRO A 22 -10.20 1.48 19.52
N THR A 23 -10.59 2.15 18.42
CA THR A 23 -11.88 1.92 17.76
C THR A 23 -11.85 0.71 16.84
N THR A 24 -10.65 0.30 16.41
CA THR A 24 -10.44 -0.84 15.51
C THR A 24 -9.75 -2.03 16.22
N TRP A 25 -8.83 -1.79 17.16
CA TRP A 25 -8.07 -2.84 17.85
C TRP A 25 -8.06 -2.65 19.37
N GLU A 26 -8.15 -3.75 20.13
CA GLU A 26 -8.09 -3.72 21.60
C GLU A 26 -6.74 -3.24 22.16
N ARG A 27 -5.66 -3.36 21.37
CA ARG A 27 -4.29 -3.00 21.74
C ARG A 27 -3.53 -2.53 20.50
N PRO A 28 -2.43 -1.76 20.66
CA PRO A 28 -1.59 -1.40 19.53
C PRO A 28 -1.15 -2.63 18.74
N SER A 29 -1.38 -2.59 17.43
CA SER A 29 -0.95 -3.65 16.52
C SER A 29 0.31 -3.21 15.79
N THR A 30 1.21 -4.15 15.52
CA THR A 30 2.45 -3.86 14.77
C THR A 30 2.59 -4.83 13.61
N ALA A 31 2.71 -4.28 12.40
CA ALA A 31 3.11 -5.01 11.20
C ALA A 31 4.59 -4.76 10.91
N VAL A 32 5.29 -5.77 10.37
CA VAL A 32 6.69 -5.63 9.96
C VAL A 32 6.83 -6.10 8.52
N VAL A 33 7.37 -5.21 7.69
CA VAL A 33 7.73 -5.50 6.31
C VAL A 33 9.25 -5.69 6.23
N HIS A 34 9.68 -6.84 5.73
CA HIS A 34 11.09 -7.14 5.49
C HIS A 34 11.47 -6.69 4.08
N LEU A 35 12.21 -5.59 3.99
CA LEU A 35 12.62 -5.03 2.71
C LEU A 35 14.04 -5.46 2.40
N LYS A 36 14.25 -5.96 1.18
CA LYS A 36 15.55 -6.29 0.61
C LYS A 36 15.94 -5.23 -0.41
N ARG A 37 17.22 -4.84 -0.43
CA ARG A 37 17.78 -3.94 -1.43
C ARG A 37 17.53 -4.53 -2.82
N SER A 38 17.02 -3.69 -3.72
CA SER A 38 16.81 -4.00 -5.13
C SER A 38 17.49 -2.94 -5.99
N ASN A 39 17.96 -3.35 -7.17
CA ASN A 39 18.43 -2.45 -8.22
C ASN A 39 17.32 -2.15 -9.25
N ALA A 40 16.09 -2.64 -9.02
CA ALA A 40 14.95 -2.32 -9.86
C ALA A 40 14.64 -0.83 -9.80
N ILE A 41 14.18 -0.29 -10.93
CA ILE A 41 13.70 1.08 -11.00
C ILE A 41 12.42 1.19 -10.17
N ILE A 42 12.38 2.15 -9.25
CA ILE A 42 11.15 2.51 -8.56
C ILE A 42 10.38 3.42 -9.51
N TYR A 43 9.31 2.90 -10.07
CA TYR A 43 8.35 3.72 -10.80
C TYR A 43 7.52 4.51 -9.79
N GLU A 44 7.31 5.80 -10.05
CA GLU A 44 6.36 6.58 -9.28
C GLU A 44 4.97 5.97 -9.45
N TYR A 45 4.32 5.63 -8.33
CA TYR A 45 2.92 5.20 -8.35
C TYR A 45 2.00 6.42 -8.48
N ALA A 46 2.23 7.27 -9.47
CA ALA A 46 1.30 8.32 -9.86
C ALA A 46 0.18 7.66 -10.67
N CYS A 47 -0.72 6.97 -9.97
CA CYS A 47 -1.77 6.14 -10.55
C CYS A 47 -2.96 6.98 -11.08
N HIS A 48 -2.70 8.01 -11.88
CA HIS A 48 -3.74 8.95 -12.32
C HIS A 48 -4.18 8.76 -13.77
N GLU A 49 -3.37 8.14 -14.64
CA GLU A 49 -3.69 8.09 -16.07
C GLU A 49 -4.33 6.76 -16.51
N GLY A 50 -4.14 5.65 -15.77
CA GLY A 50 -4.75 4.35 -16.11
C GLY A 50 -6.11 4.09 -15.44
N ASN A 51 -6.33 4.64 -14.24
CA ASN A 51 -7.54 4.36 -13.46
C ASN A 51 -8.78 5.05 -14.01
N GLU A 52 -8.64 6.21 -14.65
CA GLU A 52 -9.76 6.94 -15.24
C GLU A 52 -10.47 6.12 -16.33
N HIS A 53 -9.70 5.52 -17.24
CA HIS A 53 -10.23 4.68 -18.31
C HIS A 53 -10.92 3.44 -17.74
N VAL A 54 -10.30 2.78 -16.76
CA VAL A 54 -10.88 1.61 -16.08
C VAL A 54 -12.19 1.96 -15.38
N MET A 55 -12.25 3.11 -14.70
CA MET A 55 -13.48 3.58 -14.06
C MET A 55 -14.57 3.89 -15.08
N THR A 56 -14.21 4.50 -16.22
CA THR A 56 -15.14 4.78 -17.31
C THR A 56 -15.75 3.49 -17.88
N ASP A 57 -14.92 2.47 -18.12
CA ASP A 57 -15.35 1.17 -18.63
C ASP A 57 -16.26 0.44 -17.64
N ILE A 58 -15.89 0.41 -16.34
CA ILE A 58 -16.69 -0.22 -15.28
C ILE A 58 -18.06 0.45 -15.16
N LEU A 59 -18.11 1.78 -15.14
CA LEU A 59 -19.36 2.52 -15.01
C LEU A 59 -20.24 2.37 -16.27
N SER A 60 -19.62 2.33 -17.46
CA SER A 60 -20.34 2.11 -18.72
C SER A 60 -20.96 0.71 -18.78
N GLY A 61 -20.21 -0.32 -18.35
CA GLY A 61 -20.72 -1.69 -18.24
C GLY A 61 -21.88 -1.80 -17.24
N ALA A 62 -21.80 -1.14 -16.09
CA ALA A 62 -22.88 -1.10 -15.11
C ALA A 62 -24.16 -0.46 -15.68
N ARG A 63 -24.04 0.66 -16.42
CA ARG A 63 -25.18 1.31 -17.07
C ARG A 63 -25.81 0.50 -18.19
N ALA A 64 -25.01 -0.28 -18.92
CA ALA A 64 -25.53 -1.18 -19.94
C ALA A 64 -26.42 -2.29 -19.33
N ALA A 65 -26.13 -2.73 -18.11
CA ALA A 65 -26.92 -3.75 -17.40
C ALA A 65 -28.25 -3.23 -16.82
N GLU A 66 -28.47 -1.91 -16.78
CA GLU A 66 -29.72 -1.29 -16.32
C GLU A 66 -30.77 -1.12 -17.44
N ARG A 67 -30.45 -1.50 -18.68
CA ARG A 67 -31.34 -1.44 -19.85
C ARG A 67 -31.93 -2.81 -20.16
#